data_AF-A0A6I1ZSE9-F1
#
_entry.id   AF-A0A6I1ZSE9-F1
#
_cell.length_a   1.000
_cell.length_b   1.000
_cell.length_c   1.000
_cell.angle_alpha   90.00
_cell.angle_beta   90.00
_cell.angle_gamma   90.00
#
_symmetry.space_group_name_H-M   'P 1'
#
loop_
_entity.id
_entity.type
_entity.pdbx_description
1 polymer ?
#
loop_
_entity_poly.entity_id
_entity_poly.type
_entity_poly.pdbx_seq_one_letter_code
_entity_poly.pdbx_strand_id
1 'polypeptide(L)' 'MDIALIIVLAVFGTAFGSFLNVCIDRLPVGKSILHPPSHCDSCQHRLSPVDLVP' A
#
# COMPACT_ATOMS: atom_id res chain seq x y z
N MET A 1 6.53 -28.28 0.52
CA MET A 1 6.41 -26.81 0.52
C MET A 1 6.63 -26.36 1.95
N ASP A 2 7.78 -25.77 2.26
CA ASP A 2 8.06 -25.29 3.61
C ASP A 2 7.08 -24.19 4.00
N ILE A 3 6.36 -24.36 5.11
CA ILE A 3 5.37 -23.40 5.62
C ILE A 3 6.02 -22.01 5.80
N ALA A 4 7.28 -21.98 6.24
CA ALA A 4 8.05 -20.74 6.36
C ALA A 4 8.19 -20.01 5.01
N LEU A 5 8.45 -20.73 3.92
CA LEU A 5 8.56 -20.15 2.58
C LEU A 5 7.22 -19.55 2.13
N ILE A 6 6.11 -20.23 2.40
CA ILE A 6 4.76 -19.75 2.05
C ILE A 6 4.44 -18.45 2.80
N ILE A 7 4.72 -18.40 4.10
CA ILE A 7 4.48 -17.21 4.93
C ILE A 7 5.30 -16.03 4.41
N VAL A 8 6.58 -16.24 4.09
CA VAL A 8 7.46 -15.20 3.54
C VAL A 8 6.89 -14.68 2.22
N LEU A 9 6.56 -15.57 1.28
CA LEU A 9 5.98 -15.17 0.00
C LEU A 9 4.65 -14.44 0.14
N ALA A 10 3.80 -14.86 1.08
CA ALA A 10 2.52 -14.19 1.34
C ALA A 10 2.72 -12.77 1.85
N VAL A 11 3.57 -12.57 2.86
CA VAL A 11 3.85 -11.24 3.45
C VAL A 11 4.51 -10.31 2.43
N PHE A 12 5.49 -10.79 1.68
CA PHE A 12 6.09 -9.97 0.63
C PHE A 12 5.11 -9.70 -0.50
N GLY A 13 4.34 -10.70 -0.91
CA GLY A 13 3.33 -10.56 -1.96
C GLY A 13 2.29 -9.50 -1.64
N THR A 14 1.76 -9.48 -0.41
CA THR A 14 0.79 -8.46 0.03
C THR A 14 1.44 -7.09 0.16
N ALA A 15 2.67 -7.00 0.67
CA ALA A 15 3.40 -5.73 0.75
C ALA A 15 3.66 -5.12 -0.64
N PHE A 16 4.13 -5.94 -1.59
CA PHE A 16 4.33 -5.51 -2.98
C PHE A 16 3.01 -5.15 -3.67
N GLY A 17 1.97 -5.96 -3.49
CA GLY A 17 0.63 -5.68 -4.03
C GLY A 17 0.07 -4.36 -3.54
N SER A 18 0.18 -4.08 -2.24
CA SER A 18 -0.25 -2.82 -1.62
C SER A 18 0.51 -1.62 -2.20
N PHE A 19 1.84 -1.73 -2.32
CA PHE A 19 2.66 -0.67 -2.91
C PHE A 19 2.31 -0.41 -4.39
N LEU A 20 2.16 -1.48 -5.18
CA LEU A 20 1.78 -1.35 -6.59
C LEU A 20 0.41 -0.71 -6.76
N ASN A 21 -0.54 -0.96 -5.85
CA ASN A 21 -1.84 -0.31 -5.86
C ASN A 21 -1.72 1.21 -5.73
N VAL A 22 -0.85 1.70 -4.83
CA VAL A 22 -0.56 3.14 -4.70
C VAL A 22 0.10 3.69 -5.97
N CYS A 23 1.01 2.93 -6.59
CA CYS A 23 1.64 3.34 -7.84
C CYS A 23 0.63 3.47 -8.99
N ILE A 24 -0.28 2.51 -9.12
CA ILE A 24 -1.35 2.53 -10.14
C ILE A 24 -2.28 3.72 -9.94
N ASP A 25 -2.62 4.07 -8.70
CA ASP A 25 -3.45 5.23 -8.40
C ASP A 25 -2.74 6.57 -8.71
N ARG A 26 -1.46 6.70 -8.32
CA ARG A 26 -0.78 8.01 -8.30
C ARG A 26 0.05 8.33 -9.55
N LEU A 27 0.74 7.34 -10.14
CA LEU A 27 1.65 7.59 -11.26
C LEU A 27 0.94 8.11 -12.52
N PRO A 28 -0.22 7.57 -12.96
CA PRO A 28 -0.86 8.02 -14.20
C PRO A 28 -1.31 9.49 -14.16
N VAL A 29 -1.58 10.00 -12.96
CA VAL A 29 -1.99 11.40 -12.71
C VAL A 29 -0.84 12.28 -12.26
N GLY A 30 0.41 11.79 -12.29
CA GLY A 30 1.61 12.55 -11.92
C GLY A 30 1.70 12.92 -10.43
N LYS A 31 0.92 12.27 -9.57
CA LYS A 31 0.98 12.49 -8.12
C LYS A 31 2.21 11.81 -7.54
N SER A 32 2.81 12.43 -6.52
CA SER A 32 3.93 11.82 -5.79
C SER A 32 3.46 10.66 -4.92
N ILE A 33 4.25 9.59 -4.89
CA ILE A 33 3.99 8.39 -4.07
C ILE A 33 4.30 8.66 -2.60
N LEU A 34 5.24 9.57 -2.32
CA LEU A 34 5.76 9.86 -0.99
C LEU A 34 5.01 10.99 -0.26
N HIS A 35 4.49 11.97 -1.01
CA HIS A 35 3.83 13.14 -0.45
C HIS A 35 2.78 13.70 -1.40
N PRO A 36 1.61 14.16 -0.92
CA PRO A 36 1.15 14.12 0.47
C PRO A 36 0.79 12.69 0.93
N PRO A 37 0.73 12.43 2.26
CA PRO A 37 0.29 11.14 2.81
C PRO A 37 -1.15 10.81 2.38
N SER A 38 -1.49 9.51 2.41
CA SER A 38 -2.83 9.03 2.09
C SER A 38 -3.88 9.69 2.99
N HIS A 39 -5.02 10.03 2.41
CA HIS A 39 -6.17 10.59 3.11
C HIS A 39 -7.43 9.78 2.75
N CYS A 40 -8.41 9.80 3.63
CA CYS A 40 -9.71 9.21 3.33
C CYS A 40 -10.47 10.08 2.34
N ASP A 41 -10.93 9.54 1.22
CA ASP A 41 -11.68 10.30 0.21
C ASP A 41 -13.01 10.85 0.74
N SER A 42 -13.64 10.16 1.70
CA SER A 42 -14.95 10.54 2.25
C SER A 42 -14.88 11.66 3.29
N CYS A 43 -13.90 11.62 4.21
CA CYS A 43 -13.84 12.56 5.34
C CYS A 43 -12.58 13.44 5.35
N GLN A 44 -11.66 13.24 4.40
CA GLN A 44 -10.41 14.00 4.23
C GLN A 44 -9.45 13.93 5.44
N HIS A 45 -9.67 12.99 6.36
CA HIS A 45 -8.72 12.74 7.44
C HIS A 45 -7.45 12.07 6.90
N ARG A 46 -6.30 12.43 7.48
CA ARG A 46 -5.00 11.85 7.16
C ARG A 46 -4.90 10.43 7.74
N LEU A 47 -4.68 9.44 6.89
CA LEU A 47 -4.52 8.05 7.31
C LEU A 47 -3.14 7.85 7.97
N SER A 48 -3.13 7.11 9.08
CA SER A 48 -1.90 6.69 9.76
C SER A 48 -1.32 5.45 9.06
N PRO A 49 -0.03 5.13 9.29
CA PRO A 49 0.58 3.92 8.73
C PRO A 49 -0.16 2.63 9.11
N VAL A 50 -0.82 2.60 10.27
CA VAL A 50 -1.56 1.42 10.76
C VAL A 50 -2.86 1.21 9.96
N ASP A 51 -3.46 2.30 9.46
CA ASP A 51 -4.67 2.24 8.63
C ASP A 51 -4.37 1.75 7.20
N LEU A 52 -3.09 1.64 6.83
CA LEU A 52 -2.61 1.29 5.49
C LEU A 52 -1.98 -0.11 5.44
N VAL A 53 -2.08 -0.88 6.52
CA VAL A 53 -1.59 -2.27 6.56
C VAL A 53 -2.50 -3.13 5.67
N PRO A 54 -1.93 -3.82 4.65
CA PRO A 54 -2.71 -4.70 3.78
C PRO A 54 -3.20 -5.98 4.48
#